data_AF-A0A645DFZ2-F1
#
_entry.id   AF-A0A645DFZ2-F1
#
_cell.length_a   1.000
_cell.length_b   1.000
_cell.length_c   1.000
_cell.angle_alpha   90.00
_cell.angle_beta   90.00
_cell.angle_gamma   90.00
#
_symmetry.space_group_name_H-M   'P 1'
#
loop_
_entity.id
_entity.type
_entity.pdbx_description
1 polymer ?
#
loop_
_entity_poly.entity_id
_entity_poly.type
_entity_poly.pdbx_seq_one_letter_code
_entity_poly.pdbx_strand_id
1 'polypeptide(L)' 'MNEGGSILTDELMKTNIPGVYAAGDIRNTPLRQVITACADGAVAATSALEFISCH' A
#
# COMPACT_ATOMS: atom_id res chain seq x y z
N MET A 1 -3.12 -8.74 -8.21
CA MET A 1 -2.10 -9.53 -7.49
C MET A 1 -1.10 -10.05 -8.51
N ASN A 2 0.17 -10.27 -8.14
CA ASN A 2 1.13 -10.96 -9.01
C ASN A 2 0.98 -12.49 -8.89
N GLU A 3 1.74 -13.24 -9.68
CA GLU A 3 1.74 -14.72 -9.65
C GLU A 3 2.09 -15.30 -8.27
N GLY A 4 2.88 -14.58 -7.48
CA GLY A 4 3.27 -14.95 -6.11
C GLY A 4 2.24 -14.59 -5.03
N GLY A 5 1.06 -14.07 -5.41
CA GLY A 5 -0.01 -13.75 -4.48
C GLY A 5 0.14 -12.41 -3.75
N SER A 6 1.11 -11.57 -4.11
CA SER A 6 1.24 -10.22 -3.56
C SER A 6 0.29 -9.25 -4.22
N ILE A 7 -0.26 -8.31 -3.45
CA ILE A 7 -1.08 -7.21 -3.97
C ILE A 7 -0.17 -6.26 -4.78
N LEU A 8 -0.64 -5.89 -5.98
CA LEU A 8 0.03 -4.89 -6.80
C LEU A 8 -0.41 -3.52 -6.31
N THR A 9 0.55 -2.65 -6.04
CA THR A 9 0.29 -1.25 -5.71
C THR A 9 1.25 -0.33 -6.42
N ASP A 10 0.89 0.94 -6.52
CA ASP A 10 1.82 2.01 -6.87
C ASP A 10 2.68 2.45 -5.67
N GLU A 11 3.45 3.53 -5.84
CA GLU A 11 4.32 4.15 -4.83
C GLU A 11 3.53 4.79 -3.68
N LEU A 12 2.24 5.06 -3.86
CA LEU A 12 1.32 5.62 -2.86
C LEU A 12 0.46 4.54 -2.20
N MET A 13 0.86 3.28 -2.33
CA MET A 13 0.17 2.11 -1.78
C MET A 13 -1.26 1.90 -2.32
N LYS A 14 -1.63 2.54 -3.44
CA LYS A 14 -2.95 2.40 -4.06
C LYS A 14 -3.04 1.08 -4.81
N THR A 15 -4.15 0.38 -4.64
CA THR A 15 -4.48 -0.79 -5.47
C THR A 15 -5.18 -0.36 -6.76
N ASN A 16 -5.57 -1.33 -7.58
CA ASN A 16 -6.42 -1.07 -8.75
C ASN A 16 -7.88 -0.71 -8.40
N ILE A 17 -8.27 -0.80 -7.12
CA ILE A 17 -9.60 -0.43 -6.64
C ILE A 17 -9.49 0.94 -5.93
N PRO A 18 -10.19 1.98 -6.40
CA PRO A 18 -10.17 3.30 -5.76
C PRO A 18 -10.58 3.22 -4.28
N GLY A 19 -9.83 3.90 -3.42
CA GLY A 19 -10.05 3.89 -1.98
C GLY A 19 -9.54 2.65 -1.25
N VAL A 20 -8.96 1.66 -1.95
CA VAL A 20 -8.37 0.46 -1.34
C VAL A 20 -6.85 0.51 -1.46
N TYR A 21 -6.18 0.30 -0.33
CA TYR A 21 -4.73 0.40 -0.17
C TYR A 21 -4.15 -0.88 0.44
N ALA A 22 -2.88 -1.16 0.16
CA ALA A 22 -2.16 -2.30 0.75
C ALA A 22 -0.74 -1.90 1.15
N ALA A 23 -0.31 -2.32 2.34
CA ALA A 23 0.97 -1.95 2.93
C ALA A 23 1.67 -3.15 3.60
N GLY A 24 3.01 -3.15 3.61
CA GLY A 24 3.80 -4.21 4.23
C GLY A 24 3.90 -5.49 3.41
N ASP A 25 4.12 -6.63 4.06
CA ASP A 25 4.51 -7.88 3.38
C ASP A 25 3.44 -8.47 2.45
N ILE A 26 2.20 -7.96 2.49
CA ILE A 26 1.11 -8.36 1.60
C ILE A 26 1.29 -7.83 0.16
N ARG A 27 2.04 -6.73 -0.03
CA ARG A 27 2.38 -6.19 -1.35
C ARG A 27 3.73 -6.68 -1.83
N ASN A 28 4.05 -6.41 -3.10
CA ASN A 28 5.36 -6.74 -3.66
C ASN A 28 6.43 -5.76 -3.14
N THR A 29 6.81 -5.90 -1.88
CA THR A 29 7.82 -5.06 -1.22
C THR A 29 9.20 -5.74 -1.33
N PRO A 30 10.26 -5.01 -1.72
CA PRO A 30 11.59 -5.59 -1.95
C PRO A 30 12.28 -6.06 -0.66
N LEU A 31 11.85 -5.55 0.51
CA LEU A 31 12.43 -5.88 1.81
C LEU A 31 11.34 -6.10 2.86
N ARG A 32 11.24 -7.33 3.38
CA ARG A 32 10.26 -7.71 4.42
C ARG A 32 10.81 -7.46 5.81
N GLN A 33 10.68 -6.23 6.29
CA GLN A 33 11.15 -5.79 7.61
C GLN A 33 10.09 -4.94 8.29
N VAL A 34 10.08 -4.97 9.62
CA VAL A 34 9.13 -4.19 10.44
C VAL A 34 9.16 -2.70 10.05
N ILE A 35 10.35 -2.12 9.92
CA ILE A 35 10.49 -0.70 9.57
C ILE A 35 9.95 -0.39 8.17
N THR A 36 10.11 -1.31 7.21
CA THR A 36 9.58 -1.16 5.85
C THR A 36 8.06 -1.24 5.83
N ALA A 37 7.47 -2.19 6.58
CA ALA A 37 6.02 -2.30 6.71
C ALA A 37 5.42 -1.07 7.41
N CYS A 38 6.09 -0.52 8.43
CA CYS A 38 5.68 0.73 9.07
C CYS A 38 5.73 1.92 8.11
N ALA A 39 6.78 2.02 7.28
CA ALA A 39 6.91 3.07 6.26
C ALA A 39 5.79 2.98 5.21
N ASP A 40 5.54 1.79 4.66
CA ASP A 40 4.42 1.55 3.73
C ASP A 40 3.09 1.94 4.38
N GLY A 41 2.89 1.60 5.66
CA GLY A 41 1.68 1.95 6.42
C GLY A 41 1.47 3.45 6.57
N ALA A 42 2.54 4.21 6.81
CA ALA A 42 2.47 5.67 6.90
C ALA A 42 2.07 6.31 5.56
N VAL A 43 2.62 5.81 4.44
CA VAL A 43 2.25 6.25 3.10
C VAL A 43 0.78 5.92 2.80
N ALA A 44 0.38 4.67 3.02
CA ALA A 44 -1.00 4.21 2.78
C ALA A 44 -2.03 5.02 3.59
N ALA A 45 -1.76 5.26 4.88
CA ALA A 45 -2.65 6.05 5.74
C ALA A 45 -2.79 7.50 5.24
N THR A 46 -1.69 8.13 4.84
CA THR A 46 -1.69 9.50 4.31
C THR A 46 -2.45 9.58 2.99
N SER A 47 -2.19 8.66 2.07
CA SER A 47 -2.89 8.63 0.77
C SER A 47 -4.37 8.26 0.89
N ALA A 48 -4.75 7.45 1.88
CA ALA A 48 -6.15 7.17 2.19
C ALA A 48 -6.86 8.40 2.78
N LEU A 49 -6.17 9.14 3.67
CA LEU A 49 -6.70 10.39 4.22
C LEU A 49 -6.94 11.43 3.11
N GLU A 50 -5.99 11.61 2.20
CA GLU A 50 -6.16 12.48 1.03
C GLU A 50 -7.37 12.07 0.18
N PHE A 51 -7.54 10.77 -0.06
CA PHE A 51 -8.68 10.27 -0.84
C PHE A 51 -10.02 10.62 -0.19
N ILE A 52 -10.16 10.43 1.13
CA ILE A 52 -11.38 10.76 1.87
C ILE A 52 -11.58 12.28 1.97
N SER A 53 -10.51 13.07 2.04
CA SER A 53 -10.61 14.53 2.19
C SER A 53 -11.02 15.24 0.91
N CYS A 54 -10.76 14.64 -0.26
CA CYS A 54 -11.08 15.20 -1.57
C CYS A 54 -12.34 14.58 -2.22
N HIS A 55 -12.97 13.59 -1.59
CA HIS A 55 -14.25 13.00 -2.00
C HIS A 55 -15.38 13.45 -1.08
#